data_AF-F2SD72-F1
#
_entry.id   AF-F2SD72-F1
#
_cell.length_a   1.000
_cell.length_b   1.000
_cell.length_c   1.000
_cell.angle_alpha   90.00
_cell.angle_beta   90.00
_cell.angle_gamma   90.00
#
_symmetry.space_group_name_H-M   'P 1'
#
loop_
_entity.id
_entity.type
_entity.pdbx_description
1 polymer ?
#
loop_
_entity_poly.entity_id
_entity_poly.type
_entity_poly.pdbx_seq_one_letter_code
_entity_poly.pdbx_strand_id
1 'polypeptide(L)'
;MEKVEGGFHKALLMTLENGTEVVAKIPCPNAGLPMLSTASEAAVLEFVVRTHTTIPVPKVLAWSSDSKNPVGAEYIILEKAKGVQLTKFPAYGNLYFRHSIPNLPHVPLDKELDPSSQYCIGPAASLQWADGGRTPEYSSGPWMNLQEFGESLAKRCLCKGFPTVRAAGCRPPSYGTPSSHKSVLESAMNILPAVSSHPNLVKTSTPVLLHPDLHMGNIFTTEESKDTISITGIIDWHSISIAPKFLQARWPVFLEPLDSYTPGLIEKPEPLSGLEEMDAADRAVAKVTYEQNYLAKAYEVCTGAFNTHLHTALLVPSALKEIYIRCGETSVDGIFPLRSCLAELYKYWSDLRFMEPCPIHFTESELSQYEEELAKYEEWNDLQVLVKRALDTDSEGWISPVFDWNEKKNQHVELYQMFAKKMLAENKTIDEIKQMWPFPISS
;
A
#
# COMPACT_ATOMS: atom_id res chain seq x y z
N MET A 1 16.51 -11.22 30.76
CA MET A 1 15.29 -11.53 29.99
C MET A 1 14.77 -10.23 29.44
N GLU A 2 14.73 -10.10 28.12
CA GLU A 2 14.18 -8.92 27.44
C GLU A 2 12.80 -9.30 26.86
N LYS A 3 11.81 -8.44 27.06
CA LYS A 3 10.42 -8.71 26.64
C LYS A 3 10.18 -8.06 25.29
N VAL A 4 9.77 -8.86 24.31
CA VAL A 4 9.34 -8.39 22.98
C VAL A 4 7.87 -8.77 22.85
N GLU A 5 6.97 -7.78 22.81
CA GLU A 5 5.53 -8.04 22.74
C GLU A 5 5.10 -8.37 21.31
N GLY A 6 4.46 -9.54 21.12
CA GLY A 6 3.66 -9.87 19.94
C GLY A 6 2.17 -9.82 20.29
N GLY A 7 1.30 -9.57 19.31
CA GLY A 7 -0.14 -9.34 19.55
C GLY A 7 -0.90 -10.48 20.24
N PHE A 8 -0.47 -11.73 20.01
CA PHE A 8 -1.10 -12.95 20.56
C PHE A 8 -0.18 -13.74 21.50
N HIS A 9 1.10 -13.40 21.59
CA HIS A 9 2.06 -14.09 22.44
C HIS A 9 3.05 -13.10 23.04
N LYS A 10 3.47 -13.34 24.28
CA LYS A 10 4.67 -12.73 24.84
C LYS A 10 5.88 -13.50 24.30
N ALA A 11 6.77 -12.83 23.57
CA ALA A 11 8.06 -13.38 23.22
C ALA A 11 9.12 -12.87 24.20
N LEU A 12 9.90 -13.78 24.75
CA LEU A 12 10.94 -13.48 25.73
C LEU A 12 12.27 -13.92 25.15
N LEU A 13 13.20 -12.98 25.00
CA LEU A 13 14.58 -13.31 24.67
C LEU A 13 15.28 -13.75 25.96
N MET A 14 15.80 -14.98 25.93
CA MET A 14 16.46 -15.63 27.05
C MET A 14 17.88 -16.06 26.66
N THR A 15 18.81 -15.98 27.61
CA THR A 15 20.18 -16.47 27.47
C THR A 15 20.34 -17.65 28.42
N LEU A 16 20.70 -18.81 27.88
CA LEU A 16 21.01 -20.02 28.65
C LEU A 16 22.37 -19.89 29.34
N GLU A 17 22.64 -20.72 30.35
CA GLU A 17 23.92 -20.70 31.10
C GLU A 17 25.15 -20.91 30.20
N ASN A 18 24.99 -21.64 29.10
CA ASN A 18 26.04 -21.86 28.11
C ASN A 18 26.23 -20.68 27.14
N GLY A 19 25.55 -19.54 27.36
CA GLY A 19 25.59 -18.36 26.50
C GLY A 19 24.71 -18.40 25.26
N THR A 20 23.99 -19.50 25.00
CA THR A 20 23.09 -19.61 23.84
C THR A 20 21.83 -18.77 24.06
N GLU A 21 21.45 -17.98 23.04
CA GLU A 21 20.21 -17.22 23.08
C GLU A 21 19.04 -18.00 22.45
N VAL A 22 17.88 -17.94 23.10
CA VAL A 22 16.63 -18.60 22.68
C VAL A 22 15.45 -17.64 22.83
N VAL A 23 14.38 -17.88 22.07
CA VAL A 23 13.12 -17.13 22.17
C VAL A 23 12.06 -18.03 22.79
N ALA A 24 11.50 -17.63 23.93
CA ALA A 24 10.35 -18.29 24.54
C ALA A 24 9.06 -17.55 24.16
N LYS A 25 8.13 -18.23 23.49
CA LYS A 25 6.78 -17.75 23.20
C LYS A 25 5.80 -18.30 24.22
N ILE A 26 5.01 -17.42 24.84
CA ILE A 26 3.93 -17.76 25.76
C ILE A 26 2.63 -17.11 25.25
N PRO A 27 1.55 -17.87 25.00
CA PRO A 27 0.29 -17.32 24.52
C PRO A 27 -0.35 -16.34 25.50
N CYS A 28 -0.92 -15.27 24.95
CA CYS A 28 -1.73 -14.31 25.68
C CYS A 28 -3.20 -14.80 25.76
N PRO A 29 -4.00 -14.31 26.72
CA PRO A 29 -5.41 -14.72 26.85
C PRO A 29 -6.28 -14.48 25.61
N ASN A 30 -5.86 -13.60 24.70
CA ASN A 30 -6.54 -13.28 23.44
C ASN A 30 -6.14 -14.20 22.26
N ALA A 31 -5.27 -15.19 22.46
CA ALA A 31 -4.72 -16.07 21.40
C ALA A 31 -5.61 -17.27 21.01
N GLY A 32 -6.90 -17.24 21.38
CA GLY A 32 -7.80 -18.39 21.23
C GLY A 32 -7.53 -19.47 22.29
N LEU A 33 -7.67 -20.75 21.94
CA LEU A 33 -7.42 -21.89 22.84
C LEU A 33 -5.90 -22.18 22.91
N PRO A 34 -5.20 -21.83 24.02
CA PRO A 34 -3.73 -21.87 24.09
C PRO A 34 -3.13 -23.24 23.83
N MET A 35 -3.80 -24.29 24.28
CA MET A 35 -3.40 -25.68 24.04
C MET A 35 -3.35 -26.00 22.54
N LEU A 36 -4.41 -25.67 21.79
CA LEU A 36 -4.51 -26.01 20.38
C LEU A 36 -3.59 -25.15 19.52
N SER A 37 -3.51 -23.84 19.79
CA SER A 37 -2.65 -22.93 19.03
C SER A 37 -1.17 -23.28 19.21
N THR A 38 -0.74 -23.56 20.44
CA THR A 38 0.65 -23.97 20.74
C THR A 38 1.01 -25.30 20.06
N ALA A 39 0.14 -26.32 20.19
CA ALA A 39 0.38 -27.62 19.57
C ALA A 39 0.40 -27.55 18.04
N SER A 40 -0.54 -26.79 17.46
CA SER A 40 -0.63 -26.62 16.00
C SER A 40 0.58 -25.86 15.45
N GLU A 41 1.03 -24.79 16.09
CA GLU A 41 2.19 -24.02 15.63
C GLU A 41 3.48 -24.87 15.67
N ALA A 42 3.71 -25.58 16.78
CA ALA A 42 4.86 -26.47 16.90
C ALA A 42 4.85 -27.57 15.82
N ALA A 43 3.68 -28.16 15.54
CA ALA A 43 3.51 -29.16 14.50
C ALA A 43 3.76 -28.59 13.09
N VAL A 44 3.27 -27.39 12.78
CA VAL A 44 3.51 -26.74 11.47
C VAL A 44 4.98 -26.44 11.26
N LEU A 45 5.67 -25.89 12.27
CA LEU A 45 7.10 -25.57 12.17
C LEU A 45 7.95 -26.84 11.96
N GLU A 46 7.71 -27.88 12.76
CA GLU A 46 8.50 -29.12 12.68
C GLU A 46 8.15 -29.99 11.46
N PHE A 47 6.87 -30.19 11.16
CA PHE A 47 6.45 -31.07 10.07
C PHE A 47 6.43 -30.34 8.73
N VAL A 48 5.59 -29.31 8.59
CA VAL A 48 5.37 -28.69 7.27
C VAL A 48 6.62 -27.92 6.85
N VAL A 49 7.06 -26.97 7.67
CA VAL A 49 8.09 -26.02 7.22
C VAL A 49 9.46 -26.68 7.16
N ARG A 50 9.88 -27.41 8.20
CA ARG A 50 11.22 -28.02 8.21
C ARG A 50 11.38 -29.24 7.31
N THR A 51 10.36 -30.08 7.15
CA THR A 51 10.51 -31.32 6.36
C THR A 51 10.05 -31.21 4.92
N HIS A 52 9.21 -30.23 4.59
CA HIS A 52 8.65 -30.08 3.23
C HIS A 52 8.96 -28.75 2.55
N THR A 53 9.75 -27.85 3.16
CA THR A 53 10.12 -26.57 2.53
C THR A 53 11.58 -26.22 2.76
N THR A 54 12.09 -25.29 1.94
CA THR A 54 13.42 -24.66 2.12
C THR A 54 13.35 -23.31 2.83
N ILE A 55 12.17 -22.92 3.34
CA ILE A 55 11.95 -21.64 3.99
C ILE A 55 12.69 -21.62 5.34
N PRO A 56 13.61 -20.66 5.59
CA PRO A 56 14.35 -20.60 6.83
C PRO A 56 13.44 -20.16 7.98
N VAL A 57 13.16 -21.08 8.92
CA VAL A 57 12.43 -20.80 10.16
C VAL A 57 13.24 -21.19 11.40
N PRO A 58 13.01 -20.54 12.56
CA PRO A 58 13.61 -20.96 13.82
C PRO A 58 13.27 -22.41 14.18
N LYS A 59 14.24 -23.16 14.70
CA LYS A 59 14.02 -24.52 15.20
C LYS A 59 13.19 -24.52 16.48
N VAL A 60 12.23 -25.44 16.61
CA VAL A 60 11.58 -25.71 17.89
C VAL A 60 12.54 -26.54 18.75
N LEU A 61 12.96 -25.96 19.86
CA LEU A 61 13.86 -26.61 20.82
C LEU A 61 13.07 -27.38 21.89
N ALA A 62 11.94 -26.82 22.32
CA ALA A 62 11.02 -27.44 23.25
C ALA A 62 9.65 -26.77 23.12
N TRP A 63 8.58 -27.48 23.46
CA TRP A 63 7.24 -26.89 23.57
C TRP A 63 6.39 -27.71 24.53
N SER A 64 5.34 -27.10 25.08
CA SER A 64 4.30 -27.79 25.86
C SER A 64 2.96 -27.12 25.62
N SER A 65 1.93 -27.90 25.30
CA SER A 65 0.54 -27.45 25.24
C SER A 65 -0.25 -27.73 26.51
N ASP A 66 0.37 -28.35 27.53
CA ASP A 66 -0.25 -28.55 28.84
C ASP A 66 0.25 -27.48 29.82
N SER A 67 -0.64 -26.61 30.29
CA SER A 67 -0.33 -25.56 31.28
C SER A 67 0.04 -26.09 32.67
N LYS A 68 -0.14 -27.38 32.97
CA LYS A 68 0.31 -28.01 34.23
C LYS A 68 1.82 -28.26 34.30
N ASN A 69 2.56 -27.90 33.26
CA ASN A 69 4.01 -27.99 33.25
C ASN A 69 4.64 -26.96 34.25
N PRO A 70 5.93 -27.09 34.62
CA PRO A 70 6.58 -26.22 35.59
C PRO A 70 6.58 -24.71 35.28
N VAL A 71 6.39 -24.31 34.01
CA VAL A 71 6.25 -22.91 33.58
C VAL A 71 4.88 -22.35 33.95
N GLY A 72 3.88 -23.21 34.17
CA GLY A 72 2.50 -22.82 34.50
C GLY A 72 1.70 -22.27 33.31
N ALA A 73 2.21 -22.42 32.09
CA ALA A 73 1.58 -21.96 30.85
C ALA A 73 2.07 -22.79 29.67
N GLU A 74 1.27 -22.84 28.61
CA GLU A 74 1.70 -23.37 27.31
C GLU A 74 2.87 -22.53 26.76
N TYR A 75 3.82 -23.15 26.06
CA TYR A 75 4.96 -22.43 25.53
C TYR A 75 5.58 -23.11 24.31
N ILE A 76 6.36 -22.32 23.55
CA ILE A 76 7.30 -22.80 22.53
C ILE A 76 8.64 -22.11 22.77
N ILE A 77 9.71 -22.89 22.90
CA ILE A 77 11.09 -22.42 22.91
C ILE A 77 11.67 -22.62 21.52
N LEU A 78 12.14 -21.53 20.93
CA LEU A 78 12.69 -21.48 19.59
C LEU A 78 14.18 -21.08 19.65
N GLU A 79 14.97 -21.54 18.68
CA GLU A 79 16.27 -20.91 18.41
C GLU A 79 16.09 -19.42 18.14
N LYS A 80 17.02 -18.58 18.60
CA LYS A 80 17.05 -17.19 18.15
C LYS A 80 17.34 -17.18 16.65
N ALA A 81 16.45 -16.57 15.87
CA ALA A 81 16.69 -16.34 14.44
C ALA A 81 18.01 -15.57 14.29
N LYS A 82 18.92 -16.08 13.46
CA LYS A 82 20.21 -15.42 13.19
C LYS A 82 19.99 -14.25 12.24
N GLY A 83 20.70 -13.15 12.48
CA GLY A 83 20.65 -11.93 11.68
C GLY A 83 19.79 -10.84 12.30
N VAL A 84 19.67 -9.73 11.57
CA VAL A 84 18.79 -8.61 11.92
C VAL A 84 17.48 -8.75 11.18
N GLN A 85 16.42 -8.21 11.77
CA GLN A 85 15.19 -8.04 11.03
C GLN A 85 15.50 -7.15 9.81
N LEU A 86 15.22 -7.62 8.59
CA LEU A 86 15.47 -6.90 7.33
C LEU A 86 14.83 -5.49 7.29
N THR A 87 13.94 -5.19 8.23
CA THR A 87 13.07 -4.02 8.30
C THR A 87 13.69 -2.76 8.92
N LYS A 88 15.02 -2.61 8.96
CA LYS A 88 15.65 -1.42 9.53
C LYS A 88 16.58 -0.73 8.53
N PHE A 89 16.02 -0.30 7.41
CA PHE A 89 16.74 0.67 6.57
C PHE A 89 16.87 2.00 7.33
N PRO A 90 17.99 2.71 7.20
CA PRO A 90 18.26 3.93 7.98
C PRO A 90 17.52 5.17 7.45
N ALA A 91 16.95 5.10 6.25
CA ALA A 91 16.28 6.22 5.57
C ALA A 91 15.29 5.70 4.51
N TYR A 92 14.40 6.57 4.03
CA TYR A 92 13.63 6.37 2.80
C TYR A 92 14.43 6.81 1.57
N GLY A 93 14.15 6.22 0.42
CA GLY A 93 14.86 6.49 -0.84
C GLY A 93 14.95 5.24 -1.72
N ASN A 94 16.03 5.08 -2.47
CA ASN A 94 16.32 3.84 -3.20
C ASN A 94 17.64 3.23 -2.71
N LEU A 95 17.77 1.92 -2.84
CA LEU A 95 19.00 1.19 -2.52
C LEU A 95 19.99 1.29 -3.70
N TYR A 96 21.24 1.64 -3.41
CA TYR A 96 22.30 1.77 -4.41
C TYR A 96 23.58 1.08 -3.97
N PHE A 97 24.37 0.65 -4.96
CA PHE A 97 25.81 0.50 -4.76
C PHE A 97 26.42 1.87 -4.49
N ARG A 98 27.16 2.00 -3.39
CA ARG A 98 27.75 3.26 -2.93
C ARG A 98 28.67 3.90 -3.98
N HIS A 99 29.42 3.08 -4.70
CA HIS A 99 30.33 3.56 -5.75
C HIS A 99 29.60 4.12 -6.98
N SER A 100 28.32 3.80 -7.18
CA SER A 100 27.54 4.26 -8.35
C SER A 100 27.00 5.67 -8.17
N ILE A 101 26.92 6.17 -6.93
CA ILE A 101 26.40 7.50 -6.61
C ILE A 101 27.36 8.33 -5.72
N PRO A 102 28.66 8.41 -6.06
CA PRO A 102 29.68 8.94 -5.14
C PRO A 102 29.47 10.42 -4.76
N ASN A 103 28.76 11.17 -5.60
CA ASN A 103 28.53 12.61 -5.44
C ASN A 103 27.08 12.94 -5.04
N LEU A 104 26.22 11.94 -4.83
CA LEU A 104 24.84 12.17 -4.39
C LEU A 104 24.71 11.96 -2.88
N PRO A 105 23.75 12.66 -2.22
CA PRO A 105 23.41 12.39 -0.83
C PRO A 105 23.09 10.90 -0.63
N HIS A 106 23.71 10.28 0.38
CA HIS A 106 23.47 8.87 0.68
C HIS A 106 23.70 8.56 2.17
N VAL A 107 22.99 7.56 2.66
CA VAL A 107 23.12 7.03 4.03
C VAL A 107 23.60 5.57 3.93
N PRO A 108 24.76 5.22 4.50
CA PRO A 108 25.25 3.85 4.48
C PRO A 108 24.31 2.93 5.27
N LEU A 109 24.23 1.66 4.86
CA LEU A 109 23.54 0.65 5.67
C LEU A 109 24.34 0.33 6.94
N ASP A 110 23.63 -0.22 7.94
CA ASP A 110 24.28 -0.75 9.14
C ASP A 110 25.24 -1.89 8.76
N LYS A 111 26.40 -1.99 9.43
CA LYS A 111 27.39 -3.03 9.19
C LYS A 111 26.87 -4.44 9.48
N GLU A 112 25.83 -4.58 10.31
CA GLU A 112 25.16 -5.86 10.53
C GLU A 112 24.39 -6.33 9.30
N LEU A 113 23.82 -5.40 8.53
CA LEU A 113 23.08 -5.67 7.29
C LEU A 113 23.99 -5.72 6.06
N ASP A 114 25.02 -4.88 6.05
CA ASP A 114 26.00 -4.76 4.97
C ASP A 114 27.45 -4.76 5.50
N PRO A 115 28.01 -5.93 5.84
CA PRO A 115 29.38 -6.04 6.33
C PRO A 115 30.43 -5.55 5.32
N SER A 116 30.14 -5.59 4.02
CA SER A 116 31.05 -5.12 2.97
C SER A 116 31.00 -3.61 2.76
N SER A 117 30.00 -2.92 3.34
CA SER A 117 29.80 -1.47 3.22
C SER A 117 29.69 -1.00 1.77
N GLN A 118 29.12 -1.86 0.91
CA GLN A 118 28.98 -1.61 -0.53
C GLN A 118 27.66 -0.92 -0.87
N TYR A 119 26.68 -0.92 0.03
CA TYR A 119 25.33 -0.45 -0.21
C TYR A 119 25.00 0.80 0.62
N CYS A 120 24.09 1.61 0.08
CA CYS A 120 23.59 2.80 0.74
C CYS A 120 22.17 3.14 0.28
N ILE A 121 21.45 3.91 1.08
CA ILE A 121 20.19 4.51 0.69
C ILE A 121 20.50 5.88 0.08
N GLY A 122 20.11 6.06 -1.18
CA GLY A 122 20.29 7.30 -1.92
C GLY A 122 18.95 7.93 -2.31
N PRO A 123 18.97 8.90 -3.23
CA PRO A 123 17.77 9.59 -3.70
C PRO A 123 16.75 8.64 -4.34
N ALA A 124 15.49 9.05 -4.42
CA ALA A 124 14.45 8.27 -5.06
C ALA A 124 14.67 8.18 -6.58
N ALA A 125 14.54 6.97 -7.13
CA ALA A 125 14.82 6.69 -8.55
C ALA A 125 13.58 6.67 -9.45
N SER A 126 12.37 6.71 -8.89
CA SER A 126 11.15 6.59 -9.68
C SER A 126 11.00 7.78 -10.64
N LEU A 127 10.32 7.58 -11.77
CA LEU A 127 10.12 8.59 -12.81
C LEU A 127 9.54 9.91 -12.28
N GLN A 128 8.72 9.84 -11.24
CA GLN A 128 8.15 11.00 -10.56
C GLN A 128 9.21 11.96 -10.00
N TRP A 129 10.38 11.47 -9.64
CA TRP A 129 11.53 12.22 -9.10
C TRP A 129 12.57 12.57 -10.17
N ALA A 130 12.37 12.17 -11.43
CA ALA A 130 13.30 12.51 -12.52
C ALA A 130 13.17 13.99 -12.92
N ASP A 131 14.30 14.70 -13.00
CA ASP A 131 14.36 16.12 -13.39
C ASP A 131 15.12 16.38 -14.70
N GLY A 132 15.28 15.34 -15.52
CA GLY A 132 15.93 15.47 -16.83
C GLY A 132 17.38 15.99 -16.77
N GLY A 133 18.10 15.71 -15.67
CA GLY A 133 19.50 16.10 -15.48
C GLY A 133 19.73 17.47 -14.83
N ARG A 134 18.68 18.15 -14.35
CA ARG A 134 18.84 19.38 -13.53
C ARG A 134 19.02 19.01 -12.06
N THR A 135 19.77 19.81 -11.31
CA THR A 135 19.77 19.74 -9.84
C THR A 135 18.48 20.39 -9.34
N PRO A 136 17.56 19.63 -8.70
CA PRO A 136 16.34 20.21 -8.18
C PRO A 136 16.59 21.15 -7.01
N GLU A 137 15.70 22.12 -6.83
CA GLU A 137 15.62 22.97 -5.63
C GLU A 137 14.93 22.26 -4.44
N TYR A 138 14.56 20.99 -4.61
CA TYR A 138 13.93 20.14 -3.61
C TYR A 138 14.76 18.88 -3.35
N SER A 139 14.59 18.28 -2.18
CA SER A 139 15.27 17.03 -1.83
C SER A 139 14.56 15.85 -2.50
N SER A 140 15.29 15.05 -3.29
CA SER A 140 14.85 13.73 -3.75
C SER A 140 15.24 12.61 -2.79
N GLY A 141 15.68 12.95 -1.58
CA GLY A 141 16.14 12.00 -0.57
C GLY A 141 17.66 11.78 -0.58
N PRO A 142 18.18 10.86 0.25
CA PRO A 142 17.41 10.02 1.19
C PRO A 142 16.76 10.85 2.30
N TRP A 143 15.63 10.40 2.82
CA TRP A 143 14.86 11.11 3.86
C TRP A 143 14.91 10.36 5.19
N MET A 144 15.19 11.07 6.29
CA MET A 144 15.43 10.44 7.58
C MET A 144 14.16 10.23 8.40
N ASN A 145 13.11 10.98 8.08
CA ASN A 145 11.84 10.94 8.79
C ASN A 145 10.66 11.25 7.87
N LEU A 146 9.46 10.97 8.38
CA LEU A 146 8.22 11.04 7.60
C LEU A 146 7.87 12.48 7.18
N GLN A 147 8.21 13.47 8.01
CA GLN A 147 7.97 14.87 7.70
C GLN A 147 8.83 15.32 6.50
N GLU A 148 10.14 15.03 6.52
CA GLU A 148 11.04 15.34 5.41
C GLU A 148 10.57 14.73 4.09
N PHE A 149 10.10 13.47 4.15
CA PHE A 149 9.54 12.77 2.99
C PHE A 149 8.28 13.46 2.46
N GLY A 150 7.31 13.76 3.32
CA GLY A 150 6.07 14.43 2.96
C GLY A 150 6.28 15.84 2.39
N GLU A 151 7.11 16.65 3.06
CA GLU A 151 7.43 18.00 2.58
C GLU A 151 8.13 17.98 1.22
N SER A 152 8.99 16.99 0.99
CA SER A 152 9.71 16.87 -0.28
C SER A 152 8.77 16.54 -1.45
N LEU A 153 7.68 15.79 -1.21
CA LEU A 153 6.65 15.56 -2.22
C LEU A 153 5.96 16.88 -2.62
N ALA A 154 5.57 17.70 -1.63
CA ALA A 154 4.94 18.99 -1.88
C ALA A 154 5.88 19.98 -2.59
N LYS A 155 7.14 20.08 -2.13
CA LYS A 155 8.19 20.93 -2.73
C LYS A 155 8.48 20.49 -4.17
N ARG A 156 8.55 19.18 -4.44
CA ARG A 156 8.70 18.66 -5.80
C ARG A 156 7.59 19.17 -6.73
N CYS A 157 6.32 19.06 -6.32
CA CYS A 157 5.20 19.55 -7.12
C CYS A 157 5.28 21.07 -7.36
N LEU A 158 5.64 21.86 -6.34
CA LEU A 158 5.85 23.30 -6.50
C LEU A 158 6.96 23.62 -7.52
N CYS A 159 8.10 22.94 -7.42
CA CYS A 159 9.26 23.18 -8.29
C CYS A 159 9.04 22.71 -9.73
N LYS A 160 8.40 21.55 -9.93
CA LYS A 160 8.07 21.05 -11.28
C LYS A 160 6.99 21.89 -11.97
N GLY A 161 6.20 22.61 -11.18
CA GLY A 161 5.13 23.48 -11.67
C GLY A 161 3.89 22.70 -12.10
N PHE A 162 2.93 23.44 -12.62
CA PHE A 162 1.59 22.95 -12.94
C PHE A 162 1.36 23.16 -14.44
N PRO A 163 1.83 22.24 -15.30
CA PRO A 163 1.70 22.41 -16.73
C PRO A 163 0.22 22.58 -17.09
N THR A 164 -0.07 23.63 -17.84
CA THR A 164 -1.43 24.03 -18.17
C THR A 164 -2.09 23.09 -19.18
N VAL A 165 -1.43 22.04 -19.69
CA VAL A 165 -1.91 21.18 -20.78
C VAL A 165 -1.36 19.75 -20.59
N ARG A 166 -2.20 18.78 -20.19
CA ARG A 166 -1.93 17.37 -20.54
C ARG A 166 -2.09 17.23 -22.06
N ALA A 167 -1.14 16.61 -22.73
CA ALA A 167 -1.15 16.41 -24.19
C ALA A 167 -2.41 15.69 -24.72
N ALA A 168 -3.15 14.98 -23.85
CA ALA A 168 -4.36 14.25 -24.19
C ALA A 168 -5.69 15.02 -24.03
N GLY A 169 -5.68 16.27 -23.54
CA GLY A 169 -6.90 17.09 -23.40
C GLY A 169 -7.86 16.68 -22.26
N CYS A 170 -7.77 15.46 -21.74
CA CYS A 170 -8.51 15.02 -20.55
C CYS A 170 -8.01 15.73 -19.29
N ARG A 171 -8.92 16.36 -18.54
CA ARG A 171 -8.61 16.98 -17.25
C ARG A 171 -9.64 16.58 -16.19
N PRO A 172 -9.18 16.30 -14.96
CA PRO A 172 -10.12 16.15 -13.86
C PRO A 172 -10.86 17.48 -13.63
N PRO A 173 -12.13 17.43 -13.19
CA PRO A 173 -12.84 18.61 -12.75
C PRO A 173 -12.07 19.28 -11.62
N SER A 174 -12.21 20.60 -11.49
CA SER A 174 -11.53 21.38 -10.45
C SER A 174 -10.00 21.21 -10.43
N TYR A 175 -9.37 21.10 -11.61
CA TYR A 175 -7.90 20.96 -11.72
C TYR A 175 -7.14 22.04 -10.95
N GLY A 176 -7.60 23.30 -11.02
CA GLY A 176 -7.02 24.43 -10.30
C GLY A 176 -6.14 25.35 -11.16
N THR A 177 -5.89 26.54 -10.65
CA THR A 177 -4.88 27.48 -11.15
C THR A 177 -3.53 27.27 -10.43
N PRO A 178 -2.39 27.69 -11.01
CA PRO A 178 -1.09 27.60 -10.33
C PRO A 178 -1.08 28.17 -8.91
N SER A 179 -1.78 29.29 -8.68
CA SER A 179 -1.93 29.89 -7.35
C SER A 179 -2.71 28.99 -6.38
N SER A 180 -3.78 28.34 -6.85
CA SER A 180 -4.54 27.40 -6.01
C SER A 180 -3.77 26.11 -5.70
N HIS A 181 -2.97 25.59 -6.66
CA HIS A 181 -2.06 24.47 -6.37
C HIS A 181 -1.05 24.84 -5.29
N LYS A 182 -0.45 26.03 -5.40
CA LYS A 182 0.47 26.54 -4.39
C LYS A 182 -0.18 26.60 -3.00
N SER A 183 -1.37 27.21 -2.91
CA SER A 183 -2.09 27.37 -1.65
C SER A 183 -2.47 26.03 -0.99
N VAL A 184 -2.93 25.04 -1.77
CA VAL A 184 -3.27 23.72 -1.21
C VAL A 184 -2.02 22.95 -0.76
N LEU A 185 -0.90 23.06 -1.49
CA LEU A 185 0.37 22.44 -1.11
C LEU A 185 0.98 23.10 0.13
N GLU A 186 0.87 24.42 0.27
CA GLU A 186 1.26 25.14 1.48
C GLU A 186 0.43 24.71 2.69
N SER A 187 -0.88 24.53 2.52
CA SER A 187 -1.77 23.99 3.55
C SER A 187 -1.37 22.57 3.96
N ALA A 188 -1.01 21.73 2.97
CA ALA A 188 -0.50 20.39 3.24
C ALA A 188 0.85 20.42 4.01
N MET A 189 1.78 21.31 3.64
CA MET A 189 3.03 21.48 4.39
C MET A 189 2.80 21.95 5.83
N ASN A 190 1.78 22.76 6.11
CA ASN A 190 1.45 23.20 7.47
C ASN A 190 0.88 22.08 8.35
N ILE A 191 0.15 21.12 7.78
CA ILE A 191 -0.45 20.01 8.54
C ILE A 191 0.47 18.79 8.69
N LEU A 192 1.40 18.60 7.74
CA LEU A 192 2.33 17.47 7.70
C LEU A 192 3.12 17.24 8.99
N PRO A 193 3.63 18.25 9.73
CA PRO A 193 4.33 18.01 11.00
C PRO A 193 3.47 17.31 12.04
N ALA A 194 2.21 17.74 12.18
CA ALA A 194 1.27 17.16 13.13
C ALA A 194 0.89 15.72 12.71
N VAL A 195 0.55 15.53 11.43
CA VAL A 195 0.21 14.20 10.87
C VAL A 195 1.39 13.24 10.98
N SER A 196 2.61 13.68 10.67
CA SER A 196 3.83 12.87 10.75
C SER A 196 4.13 12.39 12.17
N SER A 197 3.71 13.16 13.18
CA SER A 197 3.89 12.85 14.60
C SER A 197 2.76 11.99 15.17
N HIS A 198 1.72 11.69 14.38
CA HIS A 198 0.56 10.95 14.83
C HIS A 198 0.95 9.50 15.24
N PRO A 199 0.51 8.98 16.40
CA PRO A 199 0.93 7.66 16.90
C PRO A 199 0.70 6.50 15.92
N ASN A 200 -0.37 6.54 15.12
CA ASN A 200 -0.63 5.50 14.11
C ASN A 200 0.43 5.51 12.99
N LEU A 201 0.89 6.69 12.56
CA LEU A 201 1.93 6.80 11.54
C LEU A 201 3.31 6.50 12.10
N VAL A 202 3.66 7.03 13.28
CA VAL A 202 4.97 6.77 13.90
C VAL A 202 5.25 5.26 14.07
N LYS A 203 4.23 4.48 14.47
CA LYS A 203 4.34 3.02 14.62
C LYS A 203 4.49 2.28 13.29
N THR A 204 4.07 2.89 12.19
CA THR A 204 3.98 2.27 10.85
C THR A 204 4.85 2.96 9.81
N SER A 205 5.66 3.94 10.21
CA SER A 205 6.51 4.70 9.31
C SER A 205 7.87 4.04 9.09
N THR A 206 8.21 2.95 9.77
CA THR A 206 9.51 2.28 9.61
C THR A 206 9.84 2.06 8.12
N PRO A 207 11.04 2.45 7.64
CA PRO A 207 11.46 2.21 6.28
C PRO A 207 11.45 0.72 5.93
N VAL A 208 10.70 0.33 4.90
CA VAL A 208 10.65 -1.06 4.39
C VAL A 208 10.85 -1.08 2.89
N LEU A 209 11.17 -2.26 2.35
CA LEU A 209 11.21 -2.51 0.91
C LEU A 209 10.18 -3.62 0.63
N LEU A 210 9.07 -3.28 -0.02
CA LEU A 210 8.05 -4.25 -0.44
C LEU A 210 7.91 -4.21 -1.96
N HIS A 211 7.61 -5.37 -2.56
CA HIS A 211 7.37 -5.46 -3.99
C HIS A 211 6.07 -4.69 -4.34
N PRO A 212 6.11 -3.65 -5.18
CA PRO A 212 4.96 -2.78 -5.42
C PRO A 212 3.90 -3.45 -6.30
N ASP A 213 4.30 -4.39 -7.17
CA ASP A 213 3.43 -5.03 -8.17
C ASP A 213 3.53 -6.56 -8.13
N LEU A 214 3.17 -7.15 -6.99
CA LEU A 214 3.22 -8.60 -6.81
C LEU A 214 1.92 -9.26 -7.32
N HIS A 215 1.87 -9.49 -8.63
CA HIS A 215 0.80 -10.25 -9.31
C HIS A 215 1.32 -11.60 -9.83
N MET A 216 0.42 -12.49 -10.27
CA MET A 216 0.78 -13.85 -10.71
C MET A 216 1.80 -13.89 -11.86
N GLY A 217 1.85 -12.86 -12.71
CA GLY A 217 2.82 -12.78 -13.81
C GLY A 217 4.26 -12.51 -13.36
N ASN A 218 4.43 -11.97 -12.15
CA ASN A 218 5.74 -11.68 -11.57
C ASN A 218 6.24 -12.79 -10.62
N ILE A 219 5.49 -13.90 -10.48
CA ILE A 219 5.84 -15.04 -9.62
C ILE A 219 6.03 -16.29 -10.48
N PHE A 220 7.24 -16.83 -10.48
CA PHE A 220 7.60 -18.04 -11.22
C PHE A 220 7.56 -19.24 -10.29
N THR A 221 7.09 -20.38 -10.79
CA THR A 221 7.01 -21.64 -10.04
C THR A 221 7.62 -22.81 -10.81
N THR A 222 7.81 -23.94 -10.13
CA THR A 222 8.23 -25.21 -10.75
C THR A 222 7.19 -25.73 -11.75
N GLU A 223 7.64 -26.28 -12.89
CA GLU A 223 6.77 -26.69 -14.01
C GLU A 223 6.01 -28.02 -13.79
N GLU A 224 6.47 -28.92 -12.89
CA GLU A 224 6.21 -30.36 -13.11
C GLU A 224 5.70 -31.24 -11.95
N SER A 225 5.46 -30.76 -10.73
CA SER A 225 4.97 -31.63 -9.65
C SER A 225 3.54 -31.27 -9.24
N LYS A 226 2.61 -32.23 -9.39
CA LYS A 226 1.19 -32.08 -8.97
C LYS A 226 1.03 -31.97 -7.45
N ASP A 227 2.08 -32.29 -6.69
CA ASP A 227 2.00 -32.47 -5.24
C ASP A 227 2.73 -31.38 -4.43
N THR A 228 3.66 -30.63 -5.04
CA THR A 228 4.29 -29.44 -4.43
C THR A 228 4.57 -28.34 -5.46
N ILE A 229 4.04 -27.13 -5.21
CA ILE A 229 4.35 -25.90 -5.96
C ILE A 229 5.42 -25.14 -5.18
N SER A 230 6.59 -24.91 -5.79
CA SER A 230 7.65 -24.08 -5.22
C SER A 230 7.87 -22.82 -6.04
N ILE A 231 8.02 -21.66 -5.38
CA ILE A 231 8.39 -20.40 -6.04
C ILE A 231 9.86 -20.47 -6.46
N THR A 232 10.12 -20.31 -7.75
CA THR A 232 11.46 -20.36 -8.36
C THR A 232 12.04 -18.97 -8.61
N GLY A 233 11.19 -17.94 -8.71
CA GLY A 233 11.64 -16.57 -8.92
C GLY A 233 10.53 -15.54 -8.69
N ILE A 234 10.94 -14.35 -8.28
CA ILE A 234 10.11 -13.15 -8.30
C ILE A 234 10.88 -12.14 -9.14
N ILE A 235 10.22 -11.60 -10.16
CA ILE A 235 10.82 -10.65 -11.10
C ILE A 235 10.26 -9.24 -10.90
N ASP A 236 10.69 -8.31 -11.74
CA ASP A 236 10.17 -6.95 -11.80
C ASP A 236 10.48 -6.06 -10.58
N TRP A 237 11.73 -6.16 -10.11
CA TRP A 237 12.23 -5.35 -9.00
C TRP A 237 12.60 -3.90 -9.38
N HIS A 238 12.14 -3.42 -10.54
CA HIS A 238 12.55 -2.11 -11.04
C HIS A 238 11.89 -0.97 -10.24
N SER A 239 12.59 0.16 -10.10
CA SER A 239 12.04 1.38 -9.48
C SER A 239 11.47 1.23 -8.07
N ILE A 240 11.80 0.14 -7.35
CA ILE A 240 11.31 -0.09 -5.98
C ILE A 240 12.03 0.85 -5.03
N SER A 241 11.25 1.57 -4.24
CA SER A 241 11.75 2.49 -3.22
C SER A 241 11.55 1.95 -1.82
N ILE A 242 12.50 2.28 -0.94
CA ILE A 242 12.34 2.15 0.49
C ILE A 242 11.51 3.33 0.98
N ALA A 243 10.35 3.05 1.55
CA ALA A 243 9.36 4.05 1.93
C ALA A 243 8.68 3.68 3.27
N PRO A 244 7.87 4.57 3.87
CA PRO A 244 7.08 4.26 5.05
C PRO A 244 6.23 3.00 4.85
N LYS A 245 6.21 2.09 5.83
CA LYS A 245 5.48 0.82 5.72
C LYS A 245 3.99 1.01 5.46
N PHE A 246 3.34 2.01 6.05
CA PHE A 246 1.92 2.29 5.79
C PHE A 246 1.61 2.73 4.36
N LEU A 247 2.59 3.22 3.60
CA LEU A 247 2.41 3.56 2.17
C LEU A 247 2.64 2.36 1.24
N GLN A 248 3.35 1.35 1.73
CA GLN A 248 3.67 0.16 0.94
C GLN A 248 2.78 -1.04 1.27
N ALA A 249 2.23 -1.09 2.49
CA ALA A 249 1.31 -2.13 2.92
C ALA A 249 0.07 -2.14 2.03
N ARG A 250 -0.11 -3.25 1.29
CA ARG A 250 -1.23 -3.49 0.38
C ARG A 250 -1.56 -4.98 0.35
N TRP A 251 -2.78 -5.30 -0.08
CA TRP A 251 -3.07 -6.67 -0.51
C TRP A 251 -2.31 -6.95 -1.81
N PRO A 252 -1.71 -8.14 -1.99
CA PRO A 252 -1.29 -8.59 -3.31
C PRO A 252 -2.49 -8.53 -4.26
N VAL A 253 -2.27 -8.20 -5.53
CA VAL A 253 -3.36 -7.95 -6.51
C VAL A 253 -4.36 -9.11 -6.57
N PHE A 254 -3.88 -10.36 -6.52
CA PHE A 254 -4.73 -11.55 -6.55
C PHE A 254 -5.45 -11.85 -5.23
N LEU A 255 -5.21 -11.10 -4.16
CA LEU A 255 -5.87 -11.18 -2.85
C LEU A 255 -6.58 -9.88 -2.49
N GLU A 256 -6.63 -8.91 -3.39
CA GLU A 256 -7.28 -7.63 -3.14
C GLU A 256 -8.79 -7.86 -2.92
N PRO A 257 -9.37 -7.31 -1.84
CA PRO A 257 -10.80 -7.42 -1.61
C PRO A 257 -11.58 -6.64 -2.67
N LEU A 258 -12.78 -7.13 -3.00
CA LEU A 258 -13.75 -6.44 -3.84
C LEU A 258 -14.74 -5.64 -2.99
N ASP A 259 -15.66 -4.94 -3.66
CA ASP A 259 -16.71 -4.13 -3.04
C ASP A 259 -17.42 -4.88 -1.90
N SER A 260 -17.88 -4.14 -0.90
CA SER A 260 -18.52 -4.61 0.36
C SER A 260 -17.61 -5.27 1.41
N TYR A 261 -16.31 -5.38 1.16
CA TYR A 261 -15.36 -5.89 2.15
C TYR A 261 -15.20 -4.96 3.35
N THR A 262 -15.35 -5.50 4.57
CA THR A 262 -15.03 -4.78 5.81
C THR A 262 -13.72 -5.29 6.41
N PRO A 263 -12.67 -4.44 6.53
CA PRO A 263 -11.41 -4.81 7.19
C PRO A 263 -11.61 -5.14 8.66
N GLY A 264 -10.81 -6.09 9.16
CA GLY A 264 -10.81 -6.50 10.56
C GLY A 264 -10.79 -8.02 10.76
N LEU A 265 -10.26 -8.46 11.90
CA LEU A 265 -10.00 -9.88 12.19
C LEU A 265 -11.25 -10.69 12.60
N ILE A 266 -12.38 -10.04 12.87
CA ILE A 266 -13.55 -10.66 13.51
C ILE A 266 -14.67 -10.93 12.51
N GLU A 267 -14.94 -9.97 11.63
CA GLU A 267 -16.03 -10.07 10.68
C GLU A 267 -15.63 -10.95 9.49
N LYS A 268 -16.36 -12.04 9.35
CA LYS A 268 -16.26 -12.97 8.23
C LYS A 268 -17.19 -12.48 7.11
N PRO A 269 -16.77 -12.56 5.83
CA PRO A 269 -17.66 -12.27 4.71
C PRO A 269 -18.97 -13.06 4.86
N GLU A 270 -20.11 -12.39 4.68
CA GLU A 270 -21.40 -13.06 4.84
C GLU A 270 -21.58 -14.15 3.78
N PRO A 271 -22.11 -15.33 4.16
CA PRO A 271 -22.47 -16.36 3.18
C PRO A 271 -23.45 -15.79 2.16
N LEU A 272 -23.27 -16.17 0.89
CA LEU A 272 -24.14 -15.75 -0.20
C LEU A 272 -25.61 -16.15 0.07
N SER A 273 -26.49 -15.16 0.24
CA SER A 273 -27.94 -15.33 0.34
C SER A 273 -28.65 -14.88 -0.94
N GLY A 274 -29.83 -15.44 -1.25
CA GLY A 274 -30.64 -15.00 -2.38
C GLY A 274 -30.13 -15.44 -3.77
N LEU A 275 -29.11 -16.31 -3.84
CA LEU A 275 -28.54 -16.79 -5.11
C LEU A 275 -29.59 -17.43 -6.03
N GLU A 276 -30.63 -18.04 -5.48
CA GLU A 276 -31.68 -18.70 -6.25
C GLU A 276 -32.57 -17.71 -7.02
N GLU A 277 -32.71 -16.49 -6.50
CA GLU A 277 -33.51 -15.40 -7.06
C GLU A 277 -32.71 -14.54 -8.06
N MET A 278 -31.38 -14.64 -8.04
CA MET A 278 -30.49 -13.96 -8.98
C MET A 278 -30.47 -14.65 -10.34
N ASP A 279 -30.32 -13.84 -11.40
CA ASP A 279 -30.04 -14.37 -12.73
C ASP A 279 -28.66 -15.05 -12.80
N ALA A 280 -28.39 -15.73 -13.92
CA ALA A 280 -27.17 -16.52 -14.06
C ALA A 280 -25.88 -15.68 -14.04
N ALA A 281 -25.93 -14.45 -14.55
CA ALA A 281 -24.77 -13.56 -14.61
C ALA A 281 -24.49 -12.98 -13.22
N ASP A 282 -25.51 -12.44 -12.56
CA ASP A 282 -25.42 -11.88 -11.22
C ASP A 282 -24.99 -12.93 -10.18
N ARG A 283 -25.52 -14.16 -10.31
CA ARG A 283 -25.12 -15.28 -9.45
C ARG A 283 -23.63 -15.65 -9.64
N ALA A 284 -23.11 -15.57 -10.86
CA ALA A 284 -21.70 -15.85 -11.13
C ALA A 284 -20.80 -14.77 -10.53
N VAL A 285 -21.17 -13.49 -10.68
CA VAL A 285 -20.47 -12.35 -10.06
C VAL A 285 -20.46 -12.48 -8.55
N ALA A 286 -21.62 -12.76 -7.94
CA ALA A 286 -21.73 -12.93 -6.48
C ALA A 286 -20.80 -14.03 -5.94
N LYS A 287 -20.71 -15.18 -6.64
CA LYS A 287 -19.79 -16.27 -6.28
C LYS A 287 -18.33 -15.84 -6.32
N VAL A 288 -17.89 -15.23 -7.42
CA VAL A 288 -16.52 -14.74 -7.57
C VAL A 288 -16.18 -13.72 -6.49
N THR A 289 -17.10 -12.78 -6.22
CA THR A 289 -16.92 -11.77 -5.17
C THR A 289 -16.78 -12.36 -3.79
N TYR A 290 -17.63 -13.32 -3.42
CA TYR A 290 -17.53 -14.01 -2.14
C TYR A 290 -16.21 -14.77 -2.00
N GLU A 291 -15.81 -15.54 -3.02
CA GLU A 291 -14.56 -16.30 -3.02
C GLU A 291 -13.34 -15.37 -2.86
N GLN A 292 -13.31 -14.25 -3.60
CA GLN A 292 -12.25 -13.25 -3.51
C GLN A 292 -12.20 -12.60 -2.12
N ASN A 293 -13.34 -12.15 -1.58
CA ASN A 293 -13.41 -11.54 -0.25
C ASN A 293 -13.06 -12.54 0.87
N TYR A 294 -13.37 -13.82 0.68
CA TYR A 294 -12.97 -14.89 1.60
C TYR A 294 -11.45 -15.09 1.61
N LEU A 295 -10.81 -15.10 0.43
CA LEU A 295 -9.34 -15.16 0.31
C LEU A 295 -8.68 -13.91 0.90
N ALA A 296 -9.22 -12.72 0.63
CA ALA A 296 -8.73 -11.46 1.20
C ALA A 296 -8.82 -11.47 2.74
N LYS A 297 -9.91 -12.01 3.31
CA LYS A 297 -10.07 -12.18 4.76
C LYS A 297 -9.07 -13.18 5.33
N ALA A 298 -8.86 -14.31 4.67
CA ALA A 298 -7.86 -15.29 5.10
C ALA A 298 -6.45 -14.67 5.11
N TYR A 299 -6.11 -13.89 4.09
CA TYR A 299 -4.87 -13.14 4.03
C TYR A 299 -4.75 -12.12 5.16
N GLU A 300 -5.81 -11.33 5.42
CA GLU A 300 -5.82 -10.35 6.51
C GLU A 300 -5.62 -11.02 7.88
N VAL A 301 -6.34 -12.12 8.14
CA VAL A 301 -6.24 -12.89 9.40
C VAL A 301 -4.85 -13.47 9.59
N CYS A 302 -4.30 -14.12 8.56
CA CYS A 302 -2.93 -14.64 8.58
C CYS A 302 -1.91 -13.52 8.77
N THR A 303 -2.10 -12.38 8.10
CA THR A 303 -1.21 -11.21 8.26
C THR A 303 -1.30 -10.67 9.69
N GLY A 304 -2.49 -10.57 10.28
CA GLY A 304 -2.67 -10.17 11.68
C GLY A 304 -1.97 -11.11 12.67
N ALA A 305 -2.06 -12.42 12.43
CA ALA A 305 -1.48 -13.46 13.28
C ALA A 305 0.05 -13.55 13.17
N PHE A 306 0.61 -13.51 11.95
CA PHE A 306 2.02 -13.79 11.69
C PHE A 306 2.86 -12.54 11.39
N ASN A 307 2.23 -11.42 11.01
CA ASN A 307 2.90 -10.16 10.67
C ASN A 307 2.09 -8.94 11.16
N THR A 308 1.90 -8.87 12.47
CA THR A 308 1.09 -7.82 13.12
C THR A 308 1.52 -6.40 12.75
N HIS A 309 2.81 -6.17 12.46
CA HIS A 309 3.31 -4.88 12.00
C HIS A 309 2.81 -4.48 10.61
N LEU A 310 2.74 -5.43 9.66
CA LEU A 310 2.17 -5.18 8.34
C LEU A 310 0.66 -5.00 8.42
N HIS A 311 -0.02 -5.85 9.21
CA HIS A 311 -1.46 -5.71 9.46
C HIS A 311 -1.81 -4.34 10.04
N THR A 312 -1.04 -3.85 11.03
CA THR A 312 -1.27 -2.52 11.60
C THR A 312 -1.07 -1.41 10.56
N ALA A 313 -0.15 -1.59 9.62
CA ALA A 313 0.09 -0.66 8.53
C ALA A 313 -1.05 -0.67 7.48
N LEU A 314 -1.63 -1.84 7.18
CA LEU A 314 -2.81 -1.98 6.31
C LEU A 314 -4.03 -1.22 6.85
N LEU A 315 -4.19 -1.20 8.19
CA LEU A 315 -5.32 -0.57 8.86
C LEU A 315 -5.12 0.92 9.20
N VAL A 316 -4.04 1.54 8.72
CA VAL A 316 -3.86 2.99 8.92
C VAL A 316 -5.02 3.73 8.24
N PRO A 317 -5.74 4.60 8.95
CA PRO A 317 -6.84 5.38 8.39
C PRO A 317 -6.43 6.12 7.12
N SER A 318 -7.27 6.05 6.08
CA SER A 318 -6.98 6.69 4.80
C SER A 318 -6.72 8.18 4.93
N ALA A 319 -7.47 8.89 5.77
CA ALA A 319 -7.25 10.31 6.06
C ALA A 319 -5.79 10.64 6.45
N LEU A 320 -5.09 9.74 7.17
CA LEU A 320 -3.70 9.94 7.59
C LEU A 320 -2.67 9.59 6.50
N LYS A 321 -2.98 8.62 5.63
CA LYS A 321 -2.04 8.13 4.61
C LYS A 321 -2.11 8.92 3.32
N GLU A 322 -3.30 9.33 2.90
CA GLU A 322 -3.56 9.89 1.57
C GLU A 322 -2.81 11.19 1.33
N ILE A 323 -2.56 11.99 2.37
CA ILE A 323 -1.79 13.24 2.23
C ILE A 323 -0.40 13.00 1.63
N TYR A 324 0.26 11.90 1.97
CA TYR A 324 1.58 11.53 1.42
C TYR A 324 1.52 10.95 0.01
N ILE A 325 0.33 10.70 -0.53
CA ILE A 325 0.11 10.31 -1.93
C ILE A 325 -0.26 11.57 -2.71
N ARG A 326 -1.32 12.26 -2.28
CA ARG A 326 -1.93 13.40 -2.98
C ARG A 326 -1.05 14.64 -3.06
N CYS A 327 -0.15 14.86 -2.08
CA CYS A 327 0.85 15.94 -2.17
C CYS A 327 1.70 15.85 -3.44
N GLY A 328 2.01 14.62 -3.88
CA GLY A 328 2.85 14.36 -5.04
C GLY A 328 2.12 14.33 -6.39
N GLU A 329 0.80 14.43 -6.40
CA GLU A 329 -0.04 14.16 -7.57
C GLU A 329 -0.78 15.41 -8.08
N THR A 330 -0.71 16.54 -7.37
CA THR A 330 -1.51 17.73 -7.72
C THR A 330 -1.27 18.25 -9.14
N SER A 331 -0.05 18.12 -9.68
CA SER A 331 0.27 18.52 -11.07
C SER A 331 -0.28 17.56 -12.13
N VAL A 332 -0.78 16.40 -11.71
CA VAL A 332 -1.26 15.32 -12.56
C VAL A 332 -2.78 15.21 -12.43
N ASP A 333 -3.29 15.20 -11.21
CA ASP A 333 -4.70 14.93 -10.87
C ASP A 333 -5.48 16.16 -10.40
N GLY A 334 -4.84 17.34 -10.41
CA GLY A 334 -5.48 18.59 -9.98
C GLY A 334 -5.44 18.80 -8.47
N ILE A 335 -6.00 19.92 -8.01
CA ILE A 335 -6.02 20.27 -6.58
C ILE A 335 -7.04 19.47 -5.78
N PHE A 336 -8.09 18.94 -6.42
CA PHE A 336 -9.24 18.38 -5.73
C PHE A 336 -8.89 17.23 -4.78
N PRO A 337 -8.14 16.18 -5.19
CA PRO A 337 -7.83 15.04 -4.31
C PRO A 337 -7.08 15.45 -3.03
N LEU A 338 -6.07 16.33 -3.16
CA LEU A 338 -5.33 16.82 -2.00
C LEU A 338 -6.22 17.69 -1.11
N ARG A 339 -7.04 18.56 -1.70
CA ARG A 339 -7.94 19.43 -0.96
C ARG A 339 -9.01 18.64 -0.20
N SER A 340 -9.56 17.59 -0.81
CA SER A 340 -10.49 16.65 -0.16
C SER A 340 -9.84 15.97 1.05
N CYS A 341 -8.61 15.46 0.88
CA CYS A 341 -7.85 14.87 1.98
C CYS A 341 -7.62 15.87 3.14
N LEU A 342 -7.28 17.13 2.84
CA LEU A 342 -7.11 18.17 3.86
C LEU A 342 -8.42 18.53 4.57
N ALA A 343 -9.54 18.60 3.82
CA ALA A 343 -10.86 18.86 4.38
C ALA A 343 -11.33 17.71 5.29
N GLU A 344 -11.08 16.46 4.90
CA GLU A 344 -11.37 15.28 5.71
C GLU A 344 -10.54 15.28 7.00
N LEU A 345 -9.23 15.55 6.90
CA LEU A 345 -8.35 15.71 8.06
C LEU A 345 -8.84 16.80 9.00
N TYR A 346 -9.26 17.95 8.48
CA TYR A 346 -9.81 19.05 9.27
C TYR A 346 -11.12 18.66 9.96
N LYS A 347 -12.07 18.07 9.22
CA LYS A 347 -13.39 17.67 9.72
C LYS A 347 -13.30 16.64 10.84
N TYR A 348 -12.42 15.65 10.69
CA TYR A 348 -12.26 14.55 11.65
C TYR A 348 -11.04 14.71 12.57
N TRP A 349 -10.45 15.92 12.65
CA TRP A 349 -9.21 16.15 13.40
C TRP A 349 -9.29 15.67 14.85
N SER A 350 -10.39 15.98 15.53
CA SER A 350 -10.63 15.55 16.92
C SER A 350 -10.90 14.05 17.03
N ASP A 351 -11.66 13.48 16.09
CA ASP A 351 -12.01 12.04 16.07
C ASP A 351 -10.80 11.16 15.79
N LEU A 352 -9.85 11.67 14.99
CA LEU A 352 -8.53 11.08 14.74
C LEU A 352 -7.61 11.16 15.97
N ARG A 353 -8.01 11.82 17.05
CA ARG A 353 -7.29 11.94 18.33
C ARG A 353 -6.00 12.76 18.26
N PHE A 354 -5.96 13.79 17.41
CA PHE A 354 -4.94 14.81 17.52
C PHE A 354 -5.13 15.64 18.80
N MET A 355 -4.05 15.87 19.54
CA MET A 355 -4.10 16.62 20.81
C MET A 355 -4.08 18.14 20.62
N GLU A 356 -3.44 18.59 19.55
CA GLU A 356 -3.28 20.01 19.23
C GLU A 356 -4.40 20.49 18.30
N PRO A 357 -4.70 21.81 18.25
CA PRO A 357 -5.61 22.37 17.25
C PRO A 357 -5.13 22.09 15.81
N CYS A 358 -6.08 21.96 14.89
CA CYS A 358 -5.75 21.77 13.47
C CYS A 358 -5.02 23.01 12.94
N PRO A 359 -3.84 22.87 12.28
CA PRO A 359 -3.04 24.00 11.82
C PRO A 359 -3.61 24.66 10.55
N ILE A 360 -4.65 24.08 9.96
CA ILE A 360 -5.37 24.61 8.80
C ILE A 360 -6.83 24.84 9.19
N HIS A 361 -7.52 25.67 8.41
CA HIS A 361 -8.90 26.06 8.67
C HIS A 361 -9.70 26.03 7.37
N PHE A 362 -10.91 25.49 7.43
CA PHE A 362 -11.89 25.55 6.35
C PHE A 362 -13.17 26.23 6.85
N THR A 363 -13.72 27.11 6.03
CA THR A 363 -15.04 27.70 6.27
C THR A 363 -16.16 26.73 5.88
N GLU A 364 -17.35 26.89 6.45
CA GLU A 364 -18.53 26.08 6.08
C GLU A 364 -18.86 26.18 4.58
N SER A 365 -18.66 27.37 3.99
CA SER A 365 -18.85 27.58 2.55
C SER A 365 -17.85 26.79 1.71
N GLU A 366 -16.58 26.71 2.14
CA GLU A 366 -15.56 25.92 1.46
C GLU A 366 -15.88 24.42 1.54
N LEU A 367 -16.27 23.94 2.72
CA LEU A 367 -16.67 22.53 2.91
C LEU A 367 -17.88 22.17 2.04
N SER A 368 -18.89 23.03 1.99
CA SER A 368 -20.09 22.82 1.15
C SER A 368 -19.75 22.78 -0.34
N GLN A 369 -18.88 23.70 -0.80
CA GLN A 369 -18.40 23.70 -2.18
C GLN A 369 -17.66 22.40 -2.50
N TYR A 370 -16.92 21.83 -1.56
CA TYR A 370 -16.19 20.58 -1.80
C TYR A 370 -17.09 19.37 -1.94
N GLU A 371 -18.18 19.30 -1.18
CA GLU A 371 -19.16 18.22 -1.32
C GLU A 371 -19.77 18.20 -2.74
N GLU A 372 -20.06 19.38 -3.31
CA GLU A 372 -20.54 19.49 -4.70
C GLU A 372 -19.46 19.11 -5.74
N GLU A 373 -18.21 19.48 -5.49
CA GLU A 373 -17.10 19.13 -6.37
C GLU A 373 -16.72 17.64 -6.30
N LEU A 374 -16.90 17.01 -5.13
CA LEU A 374 -16.66 15.58 -4.92
C LEU A 374 -17.53 14.74 -5.84
N ALA A 375 -18.84 15.02 -5.88
CA ALA A 375 -19.76 14.30 -6.76
C ALA A 375 -19.34 14.37 -8.24
N LYS A 376 -18.85 15.53 -8.69
CA LYS A 376 -18.36 15.71 -10.07
C LYS A 376 -17.05 14.96 -10.31
N TYR A 377 -16.16 14.95 -9.32
CA TYR A 377 -14.90 14.22 -9.41
C TYR A 377 -15.11 12.71 -9.41
N GLU A 378 -16.00 12.20 -8.56
CA GLU A 378 -16.40 10.79 -8.51
C GLU A 378 -16.99 10.34 -9.85
N GLU A 379 -17.94 11.09 -10.41
CA GLU A 379 -18.52 10.80 -11.73
C GLU A 379 -17.44 10.76 -12.83
N TRP A 380 -16.50 11.72 -12.81
CA TRP A 380 -15.39 11.74 -13.76
C TRP A 380 -14.44 10.55 -13.57
N ASN A 381 -14.11 10.19 -12.34
CA ASN A 381 -13.21 9.10 -12.00
C ASN A 381 -13.83 7.74 -12.34
N ASP A 382 -15.11 7.54 -12.05
CA ASP A 382 -15.86 6.33 -12.40
C ASP A 382 -15.87 6.11 -13.91
N LEU A 383 -16.03 7.18 -14.70
CA LEU A 383 -15.87 7.11 -16.14
C LEU A 383 -14.45 6.67 -16.53
N GLN A 384 -13.39 7.21 -15.91
CA GLN A 384 -12.01 6.79 -16.21
C GLN A 384 -11.82 5.29 -15.94
N VAL A 385 -12.27 4.81 -14.78
CA VAL A 385 -12.15 3.41 -14.36
C VAL A 385 -12.94 2.49 -15.30
N LEU A 386 -14.19 2.86 -15.61
CA LEU A 386 -15.05 2.09 -16.49
C LEU A 386 -14.46 1.96 -17.89
N VAL A 387 -13.95 3.06 -18.46
CA VAL A 387 -13.38 3.04 -19.82
C VAL A 387 -12.11 2.21 -19.87
N LYS A 388 -11.21 2.34 -18.87
CA LYS A 388 -9.99 1.52 -18.78
C LYS A 388 -10.31 0.03 -18.69
N ARG A 389 -11.29 -0.32 -17.84
CA ARG A 389 -11.76 -1.70 -17.69
C ARG A 389 -12.39 -2.23 -18.97
N ALA A 390 -13.23 -1.44 -19.64
CA ALA A 390 -13.87 -1.85 -20.89
C ALA A 390 -12.87 -2.08 -22.03
N LEU A 391 -11.75 -1.36 -22.03
CA LEU A 391 -10.73 -1.44 -23.07
C LEU A 391 -9.56 -2.37 -22.72
N ASP A 392 -9.56 -3.00 -21.55
CA ASP A 392 -8.45 -3.82 -21.04
C ASP A 392 -7.10 -3.09 -21.09
N THR A 393 -7.09 -1.86 -20.59
CA THR A 393 -5.95 -0.95 -20.69
C THR A 393 -5.66 -0.21 -19.38
N ASP A 394 -4.43 0.29 -19.24
CA ASP A 394 -4.01 1.09 -18.09
C ASP A 394 -4.20 2.61 -18.34
N SER A 395 -3.66 3.44 -17.44
CA SER A 395 -3.72 4.90 -17.58
C SER A 395 -2.91 5.46 -18.76
N GLU A 396 -1.97 4.69 -19.30
CA GLU A 396 -1.12 5.06 -20.43
C GLU A 396 -1.69 4.56 -21.77
N GLY A 397 -2.79 3.81 -21.75
CA GLY A 397 -3.37 3.22 -22.95
C GLY A 397 -2.62 1.97 -23.42
N TRP A 398 -1.84 1.32 -22.55
CA TRP A 398 -1.15 0.08 -22.88
C TRP A 398 -2.15 -1.07 -23.01
N ILE A 399 -2.00 -1.88 -24.06
CA ILE A 399 -2.85 -3.04 -24.33
C ILE A 399 -1.96 -4.28 -24.40
N SER A 400 -2.37 -5.33 -23.70
CA SER A 400 -1.62 -6.59 -23.68
C SER A 400 -1.52 -7.21 -25.09
N PRO A 401 -0.35 -7.75 -25.48
CA PRO A 401 -0.17 -8.42 -26.77
C PRO A 401 -1.09 -9.62 -27.03
N VAL A 402 -1.79 -10.11 -25.99
CA VAL A 402 -2.80 -11.18 -26.13
C VAL A 402 -4.07 -10.70 -26.84
N PHE A 403 -4.32 -9.39 -26.89
CA PHE A 403 -5.49 -8.79 -27.54
C PHE A 403 -5.16 -8.27 -28.94
N ASP A 404 -6.14 -8.31 -29.84
CA ASP A 404 -6.01 -7.70 -31.16
C ASP A 404 -6.11 -6.16 -31.05
N TRP A 405 -5.05 -5.48 -31.47
CA TRP A 405 -4.97 -4.02 -31.40
C TRP A 405 -6.05 -3.30 -32.22
N ASN A 406 -6.40 -3.83 -33.40
CA ASN A 406 -7.42 -3.20 -34.25
C ASN A 406 -8.81 -3.38 -33.66
N GLU A 407 -9.08 -4.55 -33.07
CA GLU A 407 -10.32 -4.80 -32.34
C GLU A 407 -10.48 -3.82 -31.17
N LYS A 408 -9.44 -3.66 -30.35
CA LYS A 408 -9.46 -2.70 -29.23
C LYS A 408 -9.60 -1.25 -29.68
N LYS A 409 -8.96 -0.88 -30.79
CA LYS A 409 -9.14 0.45 -31.39
C LYS A 409 -10.59 0.68 -31.85
N ASN A 410 -11.24 -0.32 -32.43
CA ASN A 410 -12.65 -0.23 -32.82
C ASN A 410 -13.56 -0.15 -31.59
N GLN A 411 -13.33 -0.97 -30.56
CA GLN A 411 -14.05 -0.90 -29.29
C GLN A 411 -13.93 0.48 -28.64
N HIS A 412 -12.74 1.10 -28.67
CA HIS A 412 -12.52 2.46 -28.19
C HIS A 412 -13.38 3.50 -28.91
N VAL A 413 -13.44 3.43 -30.24
CA VAL A 413 -14.26 4.34 -31.05
C VAL A 413 -15.75 4.16 -30.76
N GLU A 414 -16.24 2.92 -30.71
CA GLU A 414 -17.64 2.61 -30.43
C GLU A 414 -18.05 3.07 -29.02
N LEU A 415 -17.22 2.78 -28.02
CA LEU A 415 -17.46 3.19 -26.64
C LEU A 415 -17.50 4.71 -26.51
N TYR A 416 -16.60 5.43 -27.18
CA TYR A 416 -16.65 6.89 -27.22
C TYR A 416 -17.93 7.40 -27.88
N GLN A 417 -18.35 6.82 -29.01
CA GLN A 417 -19.57 7.26 -29.71
C GLN A 417 -20.82 7.07 -28.83
N MET A 418 -20.90 5.94 -28.12
CA MET A 418 -21.98 5.68 -27.16
C MET A 418 -21.98 6.70 -26.02
N PHE A 419 -20.82 6.96 -25.43
CA PHE A 419 -20.65 7.97 -24.38
C PHE A 419 -21.02 9.37 -24.85
N ALA A 420 -20.47 9.82 -25.98
CA ALA A 420 -20.72 11.13 -26.55
C ALA A 420 -22.22 11.33 -26.87
N LYS A 421 -22.90 10.32 -27.42
CA LYS A 421 -24.33 10.37 -27.68
C LYS A 421 -25.15 10.55 -26.39
N LYS A 422 -24.78 9.85 -25.31
CA LYS A 422 -25.42 9.99 -23.99
C LYS A 422 -25.21 11.40 -23.43
N MET A 423 -23.97 11.89 -23.41
CA MET A 423 -23.64 13.20 -22.85
C MET A 423 -24.26 14.37 -23.66
N LEU A 424 -24.37 14.25 -24.98
CA LEU A 424 -25.08 15.22 -25.82
C LEU A 424 -26.57 15.28 -25.47
N ALA A 425 -27.20 14.14 -25.14
CA ALA A 425 -28.59 14.10 -24.68
C ALA A 425 -28.78 14.74 -23.30
N GLU A 426 -27.71 14.80 -22.49
CA GLU A 426 -27.65 15.49 -21.20
C GLU A 426 -27.20 16.97 -21.34
N ASN A 427 -27.22 17.52 -22.57
CA ASN A 427 -26.84 18.90 -22.90
C ASN A 427 -25.38 19.29 -22.64
N LYS A 428 -24.45 18.34 -22.58
CA LYS A 428 -23.01 18.66 -22.57
C LYS A 428 -22.52 19.03 -23.97
N THR A 429 -21.60 19.99 -24.03
CA THR A 429 -20.93 20.41 -25.27
C THR A 429 -19.89 19.39 -25.74
N ILE A 430 -19.52 19.43 -27.02
CA ILE A 430 -18.48 18.54 -27.58
C ILE A 430 -17.14 18.73 -26.84
N ASP A 431 -16.82 19.95 -26.42
CA ASP A 431 -15.58 20.24 -25.72
C ASP A 431 -15.57 19.67 -24.29
N GLU A 432 -16.69 19.74 -23.57
CA GLU A 432 -16.84 19.08 -22.27
C GLU A 432 -16.71 17.56 -22.39
N ILE A 433 -17.33 16.97 -23.41
CA ILE A 433 -17.25 15.52 -23.68
C ILE A 433 -15.81 15.08 -23.91
N LYS A 434 -15.05 15.85 -24.72
CA LYS A 434 -13.63 15.57 -24.97
C LYS A 434 -12.77 15.72 -23.71
N GLN A 435 -13.08 16.66 -22.83
CA GLN A 435 -12.35 16.86 -21.57
C GLN A 435 -12.58 15.74 -20.55
N MET A 436 -13.73 15.07 -20.61
CA MET A 436 -14.06 13.95 -19.73
C MET A 436 -13.43 12.63 -20.19
N TRP A 437 -13.13 12.48 -21.48
CA TRP A 437 -12.71 11.20 -22.06
C TRP A 437 -11.21 10.92 -21.84
N PRO A 438 -10.82 9.75 -21.29
CA PRO A 438 -9.43 9.46 -20.89
C PRO A 438 -8.40 9.47 -22.02
N PHE A 439 -8.81 9.07 -23.22
CA PHE A 439 -7.90 8.72 -24.31
C PHE A 439 -8.07 9.64 -25.52
N PRO A 440 -6.98 9.98 -26.23
CA PRO A 440 -7.09 10.79 -27.44
C PRO A 440 -7.93 10.07 -28.49
N ILE A 441 -8.80 10.82 -29.15
CA ILE A 441 -9.66 10.29 -30.20
C ILE A 441 -8.95 10.57 -31.51
N SER A 442 -8.47 9.52 -32.17
CA SER A 442 -7.89 9.66 -33.50
C SER A 442 -8.95 10.23 -34.45
N SER A 443 -8.65 11.39 -35.03
CA SER A 443 -9.42 12.04 -36.09
C SER A 443 -9.49 11.21 -37.36
#